data_AF-A0A9J7DWK2-F1
#
_entry.id   AF-A0A9J7DWK2-F1
#
_cell.length_a   1.000
_cell.length_b   1.000
_cell.length_c   1.000
_cell.angle_alpha   90.00
_cell.angle_beta   90.00
_cell.angle_gamma   90.00
#
_symmetry.space_group_name_H-M   'P 1'
#
loop_
_entity.id
_entity.type
_entity.pdbx_description
1 polymer ?
#
loop_
_entity_poly.entity_id
_entity_poly.type
_entity_poly.pdbx_seq_one_letter_code
_entity_poly.pdbx_strand_id
1 'polypeptide(L)'
;MSEYNENLSRKTRSRNLEPVAKIGYMDGASDGQTAEFQNSFNIGYEQGFTFGLQLGSKEAISSFNPDKKPLDLADQRRINCQICTNTASAQDNVVNLFNIQQEKNTEYLLQNNK
;
A
#
# COMPACT_ATOMS: atom_id res chain seq x y z
N MET A 1 -27.03 18.57 36.72
CA MET A 1 -28.03 17.95 35.81
C MET A 1 -27.52 17.83 34.36
N SER A 2 -26.67 18.75 33.85
CA SER A 2 -26.15 18.68 32.47
C SER A 2 -25.12 17.58 32.24
N GLU A 3 -24.21 17.35 33.19
CA GLU A 3 -23.14 16.34 33.09
C GLU A 3 -23.67 14.90 32.93
N TYR A 4 -24.80 14.58 33.54
CA TYR A 4 -25.42 13.25 33.41
C TYR A 4 -25.93 13.01 31.99
N ASN A 5 -26.56 14.03 31.38
CA ASN A 5 -27.07 13.97 30.02
C ASN A 5 -25.95 13.95 28.98
N GLU A 6 -24.86 14.68 29.21
CA GLU A 6 -23.67 14.60 28.37
C GLU A 6 -23.03 13.21 28.41
N ASN A 7 -22.90 12.62 29.59
CA ASN A 7 -22.35 11.28 29.75
C ASN A 7 -23.26 10.20 29.14
N LEU A 8 -24.58 10.35 29.25
CA LEU A 8 -25.55 9.44 28.63
C LEU A 8 -25.52 9.55 27.10
N SER A 9 -25.41 10.77 26.57
CA SER A 9 -25.32 11.03 25.13
C SER A 9 -24.01 10.50 24.55
N ARG A 10 -22.87 10.70 25.24
CA ARG A 10 -21.56 10.15 24.86
C ARG A 10 -21.56 8.62 24.88
N LYS A 11 -22.11 7.98 25.92
CA LYS A 11 -22.20 6.52 26.00
C LYS A 11 -23.11 5.93 24.93
N THR A 12 -24.23 6.58 24.64
CA THR A 12 -25.15 6.15 23.57
C THR A 12 -24.51 6.28 22.20
N ARG A 13 -23.82 7.40 21.93
CA ARG A 13 -23.06 7.59 20.69
C ARG A 13 -21.95 6.54 20.55
N SER A 14 -21.20 6.28 21.61
CA SER A 14 -20.15 5.25 21.59
C SER A 14 -20.70 3.86 21.26
N ARG A 15 -21.81 3.45 21.90
CA ARG A 15 -22.44 2.14 21.64
C ARG A 15 -23.02 2.00 20.24
N ASN A 16 -23.50 3.09 19.63
CA ASN A 16 -24.02 3.05 18.27
C ASN A 16 -22.91 3.07 17.22
N LEU A 17 -21.76 3.66 17.54
CA LEU A 17 -20.60 3.70 16.64
C LEU A 17 -19.70 2.47 16.76
N GLU A 18 -19.69 1.77 17.90
CA GLU A 18 -18.87 0.57 18.10
C GLU A 18 -19.12 -0.54 17.05
N PRO A 19 -20.38 -0.90 16.71
CA PRO A 19 -20.66 -1.89 15.68
C PRO A 19 -20.30 -1.42 14.28
N VAL A 20 -20.38 -0.10 14.02
CA VAL A 20 -20.03 0.51 12.73
C VAL A 20 -18.52 0.60 12.56
N ALA A 21 -17.78 0.92 13.63
CA ALA A 21 -16.33 0.90 13.68
C ALA A 21 -15.77 -0.52 13.51
N LYS A 22 -16.46 -1.53 14.05
CA LYS A 22 -16.09 -2.94 13.91
C LYS A 22 -16.28 -3.49 12.49
N ILE A 23 -17.08 -2.84 11.66
CA ILE A 23 -17.36 -3.26 10.28
C ILE A 23 -16.77 -2.23 9.31
N GLY A 24 -15.55 -1.70 9.52
CA GLY A 24 -14.77 -0.95 8.50
C GLY A 24 -15.41 0.27 7.79
N TYR A 25 -16.68 0.60 8.05
CA TYR A 25 -17.46 1.60 7.31
C TYR A 25 -17.11 3.04 7.72
N MET A 26 -16.24 3.21 8.74
CA MET A 26 -15.75 4.51 9.22
C MET A 26 -14.28 4.80 8.89
N ASP A 27 -13.63 4.02 8.01
CA ASP A 27 -12.22 4.26 7.62
C ASP A 27 -11.97 5.63 6.96
N GLY A 28 -13.02 6.35 6.54
CA GLY A 28 -12.92 7.74 6.05
C GLY A 28 -13.21 8.84 7.09
N ALA A 29 -13.63 8.49 8.31
CA ALA A 29 -14.03 9.43 9.36
C ALA A 29 -13.20 9.32 10.66
N SER A 30 -12.37 8.28 10.78
CA SER A 30 -11.34 8.14 11.81
C SER A 30 -10.03 8.78 11.36
N ASP A 31 -9.18 9.19 12.30
CA ASP A 31 -7.77 9.48 12.01
C ASP A 31 -7.18 8.24 11.31
N GLY A 32 -6.74 8.40 10.06
CA GLY A 32 -6.29 7.28 9.22
C GLY A 32 -5.16 6.49 9.88
N GLN A 33 -4.39 7.13 10.79
CA GLN A 33 -3.36 6.46 11.58
C GLN A 33 -3.88 5.29 12.44
N THR A 34 -5.14 5.29 12.84
CA THR A 34 -5.75 4.22 13.65
C THR A 34 -6.63 3.27 12.83
N ALA A 35 -6.64 3.39 11.50
CA ALA A 35 -7.43 2.51 10.64
C ALA A 35 -6.89 1.08 10.65
N GLU A 36 -7.78 0.09 10.57
CA GLU A 36 -7.44 -1.33 10.62
C GLU A 36 -6.42 -1.72 9.54
N PHE A 37 -6.55 -1.13 8.36
CA PHE A 37 -5.68 -1.41 7.21
C PHE A 37 -4.44 -0.52 7.13
N GLN A 38 -4.25 0.43 8.04
CA GLN A 38 -3.16 1.40 7.94
C GLN A 38 -1.78 0.73 8.00
N ASN A 39 -1.61 -0.29 8.83
CA ASN A 39 -0.35 -1.02 8.93
C ASN A 39 -0.01 -1.75 7.61
N SER A 40 -0.98 -2.47 7.03
CA SER A 40 -0.80 -3.16 5.76
C SER A 40 -0.56 -2.18 4.60
N PHE A 41 -1.25 -1.03 4.61
CA PHE A 41 -1.01 0.05 3.66
C PHE A 41 0.40 0.60 3.77
N ASN A 42 0.87 0.91 4.98
CA ASN A 42 2.23 1.44 5.22
C ASN A 42 3.30 0.49 4.68
N ILE A 43 3.16 -0.82 4.95
CA ILE A 43 4.07 -1.85 4.46
C ILE A 43 4.09 -1.87 2.93
N GLY A 44 2.91 -1.89 2.28
CA GLY A 44 2.82 -1.88 0.82
C GLY A 44 3.37 -0.59 0.20
N TYR A 45 3.11 0.55 0.83
CA TYR A 45 3.61 1.85 0.39
C TYR A 45 5.14 1.92 0.49
N GLU A 46 5.73 1.52 1.61
CA GLU A 46 7.18 1.47 1.80
C GLU A 46 7.86 0.57 0.75
N GLN A 47 7.29 -0.62 0.52
CA GLN A 47 7.78 -1.56 -0.48
C GLN A 47 7.73 -0.97 -1.89
N GLY A 48 6.60 -0.37 -2.27
CA GLY A 48 6.41 0.25 -3.58
C GLY A 48 7.34 1.45 -3.79
N PHE A 49 7.45 2.32 -2.79
CA PHE A 49 8.32 3.50 -2.83
C PHE A 49 9.79 3.11 -2.98
N THR A 50 10.28 2.17 -2.17
CA THR A 50 11.67 1.70 -2.21
C THR A 50 12.03 1.13 -3.58
N PHE A 51 11.16 0.28 -4.12
CA PHE A 51 11.36 -0.30 -5.44
C PHE A 51 11.35 0.77 -6.54
N GLY A 52 10.38 1.70 -6.52
CA GLY A 52 10.28 2.78 -7.50
C GLY A 52 11.51 3.69 -7.48
N LEU A 53 12.02 4.03 -6.28
CA LEU A 53 13.23 4.82 -6.12
C LEU A 53 14.47 4.11 -6.68
N GLN A 54 14.62 2.82 -6.39
CA GLN A 54 15.73 2.01 -6.91
C GLN A 54 15.67 1.88 -8.44
N LEU A 55 14.48 1.66 -8.99
CA LEU A 55 14.27 1.58 -10.43
C LEU A 55 14.62 2.89 -11.13
N GLY A 56 14.07 4.02 -10.65
CA GLY A 56 14.37 5.34 -11.20
C GLY A 56 15.85 5.70 -11.11
N SER A 57 16.52 5.33 -10.01
CA SER A 57 17.97 5.54 -9.87
C SER A 57 18.77 4.74 -10.89
N LYS A 58 18.42 3.47 -11.12
CA LYS A 58 19.08 2.63 -12.12
C LYS A 58 18.84 3.11 -13.54
N GLU A 59 17.65 3.59 -13.82
CA GLU A 59 17.31 4.16 -15.12
C GLU A 59 18.08 5.45 -15.37
N ALA A 60 18.16 6.33 -14.38
CA ALA A 60 18.97 7.54 -14.46
C ALA A 60 20.45 7.21 -14.74
N ILE A 61 21.03 6.23 -14.04
CA ILE A 61 22.41 5.76 -14.31
C ILE A 61 22.53 5.19 -15.72
N SER A 62 21.56 4.38 -16.17
CA SER A 62 21.58 3.75 -17.49
C SER A 62 21.41 4.75 -18.63
N SER A 63 20.73 5.88 -18.39
CA SER A 63 20.57 6.94 -19.39
C SER A 63 21.89 7.59 -19.83
N PHE A 64 22.97 7.44 -19.04
CA PHE A 64 24.32 7.86 -19.42
C PHE A 64 25.04 6.86 -20.33
N ASN A 65 24.48 5.66 -20.53
CA ASN A 65 25.01 4.67 -21.48
C ASN A 65 24.27 4.79 -22.83
N PRO A 66 24.96 5.19 -23.91
CA PRO A 66 24.32 5.41 -25.21
C PRO A 66 23.77 4.14 -25.86
N ASP A 67 24.22 2.96 -25.42
CA ASP A 67 23.80 1.66 -25.97
C ASP A 67 22.56 1.05 -25.28
N LYS A 68 22.12 1.61 -24.12
CA LYS A 68 20.93 1.13 -23.42
C LYS A 68 19.70 1.92 -23.86
N LYS A 69 18.71 1.22 -24.41
CA LYS A 69 17.40 1.80 -24.69
C LYS A 69 16.74 2.19 -23.36
N PRO A 70 16.23 3.43 -23.22
CA PRO A 70 15.55 3.85 -22.01
C PRO A 70 14.30 3.00 -21.78
N LEU A 71 14.10 2.58 -20.53
CA LEU A 71 12.93 1.88 -20.08
C LEU A 71 11.76 2.88 -20.04
N ASP A 72 10.65 2.54 -20.70
CA ASP A 72 9.45 3.35 -20.65
C ASP A 72 8.77 3.18 -19.28
N LEU A 73 9.02 4.14 -18.39
CA LEU A 73 8.46 4.21 -17.05
C LEU A 73 7.11 4.95 -17.00
N ALA A 74 6.52 5.34 -18.14
CA ALA A 74 5.30 6.13 -18.17
C ALA A 74 4.06 5.36 -17.67
N ASP A 75 4.01 4.03 -17.83
CA ASP A 75 2.90 3.20 -17.34
C ASP A 75 3.22 2.57 -15.99
N GLN A 76 2.92 3.30 -14.91
CA GLN A 76 3.09 2.83 -13.53
C GLN A 76 2.36 1.52 -13.21
N ARG A 77 1.30 1.18 -13.96
CA ARG A 77 0.56 -0.09 -13.79
C ARG A 77 1.38 -1.31 -14.22
N ARG A 78 2.44 -1.10 -15.01
CA ARG A 78 3.28 -2.16 -15.58
C ARG A 78 4.63 -2.31 -14.89
N ILE A 79 4.98 -1.40 -13.96
CA ILE A 79 6.35 -1.31 -13.48
C ILE A 79 6.76 -2.58 -12.70
N ASN A 80 5.91 -3.11 -11.81
CA ASN A 80 5.99 -4.52 -11.34
C ASN A 80 4.84 -4.93 -10.37
N CYS A 81 3.67 -4.30 -10.40
CA CYS A 81 2.63 -4.54 -9.40
C CYS A 81 1.96 -5.92 -9.60
N GLN A 82 2.24 -6.89 -8.71
CA GLN A 82 1.79 -8.28 -8.87
C GLN A 82 0.27 -8.43 -8.69
N ILE A 83 -0.33 -7.62 -7.81
CA ILE A 83 -1.79 -7.60 -7.62
C ILE A 83 -2.49 -6.97 -8.83
N CYS A 84 -1.84 -6.01 -9.49
CA CYS A 84 -2.37 -5.34 -10.66
C CYS A 84 -2.30 -6.23 -11.91
N THR A 85 -1.27 -7.07 -12.01
CA THR A 85 -1.07 -8.00 -13.14
C THR A 85 -1.81 -9.32 -12.96
N ASN A 86 -1.94 -9.80 -11.72
CA ASN A 86 -2.69 -10.99 -11.38
C ASN A 86 -3.76 -10.66 -10.34
N THR A 87 -4.96 -10.35 -10.81
CA THR A 87 -6.09 -10.01 -9.96
C THR A 87 -6.60 -11.21 -9.15
N ALA A 88 -6.26 -12.45 -9.51
CA ALA A 88 -6.62 -13.64 -8.74
C ALA A 88 -5.87 -13.70 -7.40
N SER A 89 -4.64 -13.16 -7.34
CA SER A 89 -3.87 -13.03 -6.10
C SER A 89 -4.46 -12.02 -5.12
N ALA A 90 -5.42 -11.18 -5.51
CA ALA A 90 -6.04 -10.22 -4.60
C ALA A 90 -6.82 -10.88 -3.44
N GLN A 91 -7.09 -12.19 -3.52
CA GLN A 91 -7.69 -12.97 -2.42
C GLN A 91 -6.68 -13.63 -1.49
N ASP A 92 -5.37 -13.55 -1.79
CA ASP A 92 -4.34 -14.05 -0.90
C ASP A 92 -4.21 -13.18 0.35
N ASN A 93 -3.64 -13.76 1.41
CA ASN A 93 -3.33 -13.00 2.61
C ASN A 93 -2.22 -11.96 2.34
N VAL A 94 -2.24 -10.87 3.10
CA VAL A 94 -1.33 -9.72 2.94
C VAL A 94 0.15 -10.12 3.00
N VAL A 95 0.51 -11.11 3.82
CA VAL A 95 1.91 -11.56 3.96
C VAL A 95 2.40 -12.25 2.69
N ASN A 96 1.57 -13.12 2.11
CA ASN A 96 1.89 -13.79 0.84
C ASN A 96 2.03 -12.77 -0.29
N LEU A 97 1.09 -11.82 -0.37
CA LEU A 97 1.13 -10.74 -1.35
C LEU A 97 2.40 -9.90 -1.24
N PHE A 98 2.78 -9.54 -0.01
CA PHE A 98 4.02 -8.83 0.27
C PHE A 98 5.25 -9.63 -0.20
N ASN A 99 5.33 -10.91 0.15
CA ASN A 99 6.46 -11.77 -0.20
C ASN A 99 6.61 -11.92 -1.72
N ILE A 100 5.50 -12.19 -2.42
CA ILE A 100 5.48 -12.33 -3.89
C ILE A 100 5.94 -11.03 -4.54
N GLN A 101 5.43 -9.88 -4.07
CA GLN A 101 5.84 -8.58 -4.57
C GLN A 101 7.33 -8.31 -4.33
N GLN A 102 7.87 -8.71 -3.16
CA GLN A 102 9.27 -8.52 -2.82
C GLN A 102 10.20 -9.38 -3.69
N GLU A 103 9.84 -10.65 -3.87
CA GLU A 103 10.57 -11.59 -4.73
C GLU A 103 10.63 -11.06 -6.16
N LYS A 104 9.49 -10.67 -6.72
CA LYS A 104 9.40 -10.17 -8.09
C LYS A 104 10.13 -8.85 -8.28
N ASN A 105 10.12 -7.96 -7.28
CA ASN A 105 10.90 -6.72 -7.33
C ASN A 105 12.40 -7.01 -7.36
N THR A 106 12.85 -7.96 -6.55
CA THR A 106 14.26 -8.37 -6.48
C THR A 106 14.71 -8.99 -7.79
N GLU A 107 13.93 -9.90 -8.36
CA GLU A 107 14.18 -10.48 -9.68
C GLU A 107 14.32 -9.40 -10.76
N TYR A 108 13.38 -8.45 -10.80
CA TYR A 108 13.37 -7.37 -11.79
C TYR A 108 14.63 -6.50 -11.68
N LEU A 109 15.00 -6.13 -10.47
CA LEU A 109 16.19 -5.31 -10.23
C LEU A 109 17.49 -6.04 -10.58
N LEU A 110 17.56 -7.37 -10.38
CA LEU A 110 18.73 -8.16 -10.73
C LEU A 110 18.87 -8.38 -12.24
N GLN A 111 17.77 -8.62 -12.95
CA GLN A 111 17.79 -8.83 -14.40
C GLN A 111 18.24 -7.58 -15.17
N ASN A 112 17.86 -6.38 -14.70
CA ASN A 112 18.25 -5.11 -15.32
C ASN A 112 19.66 -4.60 -14.93
N ASN A 113 20.42 -5.36 -14.13
CA ASN A 113 21.83 -5.07 -13.80
C ASN A 113 22.84 -5.64 -14.80
N LYS A 114 22.41 -6.47 -15.76
CA LYS A 114 23.25 -6.90 -16.89
C LYS A 114 23.11 -5.94 -18.07
#